data_AF-A0A7V3CFE2-F1
#
_entry.id   AF-A0A7V3CFE2-F1
#
_cell.length_a   1.000
_cell.length_b   1.000
_cell.length_c   1.000
_cell.angle_alpha   90.00
_cell.angle_beta   90.00
_cell.angle_gamma   90.00
#
_symmetry.space_group_name_H-M   'P 1'
#
loop_
_entity.id
_entity.type
_entity.pdbx_description
1 polymer ?
#
loop_
_entity_poly.entity_id
_entity_poly.type
_entity_poly.pdbx_seq_one_letter_code
_entity_poly.pdbx_strand_id
1 'polypeptide(L)'
;MTPQDPNEKPLTVSQLTRVLQDVVPGLLEGFYEKVLEPRITRLIDERQMEFYTSYVEPRFQKMIDERQMEFYTSYVEPRFQKMIDERQMEFYTSYVEPRFQKMIDDKQTEFLDSQVEPRFQKMLRVQLASFYDDYIEPRIDDKISIALQEFRSEMNMRFDDLYKKFEDLQQEYIFSNHHLRRLDLRLEGVEKRLSLVENHLRRLKPPLNS
;
A
#
# COMPACT_ATOMS: atom_id res chain seq x y z
N MET A 1 -86.70 7.26 -97.47
CA MET A 1 -87.17 8.61 -97.81
C MET A 1 -87.99 9.10 -96.63
N THR A 2 -87.37 9.87 -95.73
CA THR A 2 -88.08 10.63 -94.70
C THR A 2 -88.63 11.91 -95.33
N PRO A 3 -89.86 12.34 -95.02
CA PRO A 3 -90.48 13.48 -95.67
C PRO A 3 -89.85 14.78 -95.16
N GLN A 4 -89.34 15.61 -96.06
CA GLN A 4 -88.99 17.01 -95.78
C GLN A 4 -90.29 17.83 -95.72
N ASP A 5 -90.50 18.50 -94.60
CA ASP A 5 -91.63 19.40 -94.36
C ASP A 5 -91.54 20.63 -95.29
N PRO A 6 -92.58 20.93 -96.11
CA PRO A 6 -92.54 22.02 -97.08
C PRO A 6 -92.64 23.44 -96.46
N ASN A 7 -92.65 23.59 -95.13
CA ASN A 7 -92.78 24.90 -94.45
C ASN A 7 -91.49 25.47 -93.83
N GLU A 8 -90.34 24.84 -94.01
CA GLU A 8 -89.07 25.46 -93.59
C GLU A 8 -88.60 26.52 -94.60
N LYS A 9 -89.06 27.76 -94.40
CA LYS A 9 -88.45 28.92 -95.08
C LYS A 9 -86.98 29.04 -94.65
N PRO A 10 -86.02 29.15 -95.60
CA PRO A 10 -84.63 29.37 -95.26
C PRO A 10 -84.50 30.68 -94.47
N LEU A 11 -83.77 30.63 -93.36
CA LEU A 11 -83.55 31.80 -92.51
C LEU A 11 -82.99 32.95 -93.35
N THR A 12 -83.60 34.12 -93.22
CA THR A 12 -83.10 35.33 -93.88
C THR A 12 -81.77 35.75 -93.25
N VAL A 13 -80.92 36.42 -94.03
CA VAL A 13 -79.60 36.91 -93.55
C VAL A 13 -79.75 37.70 -92.25
N SER A 14 -80.78 38.53 -92.12
CA SER A 14 -81.08 39.29 -90.90
C SER A 14 -81.38 38.41 -89.68
N GLN A 15 -82.09 37.28 -89.85
CA GLN A 15 -82.37 36.35 -88.76
C GLN A 15 -81.12 35.57 -88.35
N LEU A 16 -80.28 35.18 -89.31
CA LEU A 16 -78.98 34.57 -89.04
C LEU A 16 -78.04 35.54 -88.31
N THR A 17 -77.99 36.80 -88.75
CA THR A 17 -77.19 37.86 -88.08
C THR A 17 -77.65 38.05 -86.64
N ARG A 18 -78.95 38.04 -86.39
CA ARG A 18 -79.51 38.24 -85.04
C ARG A 18 -79.23 37.05 -84.12
N VAL A 19 -79.29 35.82 -84.60
CA VAL A 19 -78.90 34.63 -83.82
C VAL A 19 -77.40 34.67 -83.50
N LEU A 20 -76.57 35.03 -84.49
CA LEU A 20 -75.12 35.14 -84.30
C LEU A 20 -74.72 36.28 -83.34
N GLN A 21 -75.48 37.39 -83.31
CA GLN A 21 -75.18 38.55 -82.45
C GLN A 21 -75.80 38.45 -81.05
N ASP A 22 -77.02 37.92 -80.92
CA ASP A 22 -77.76 38.00 -79.66
C ASP A 22 -77.77 36.67 -78.88
N VAL A 23 -77.73 35.53 -79.57
CA VAL A 23 -77.93 34.20 -78.96
C VAL A 23 -76.61 33.46 -78.77
N VAL A 24 -75.74 33.48 -79.78
CA VAL A 24 -74.45 32.79 -79.73
C VAL A 24 -73.55 33.29 -78.59
N PRO A 25 -73.43 34.61 -78.31
CA PRO A 25 -72.62 35.07 -77.19
C PRO A 25 -73.11 34.57 -75.84
N GLY A 26 -74.42 34.59 -75.58
CA GLY A 26 -74.98 34.08 -74.32
C GLY A 26 -74.85 32.55 -74.17
N LEU A 27 -74.90 31.79 -75.27
CA LEU A 27 -74.59 30.36 -75.26
C LEU A 27 -73.11 30.08 -75.00
N LEU A 28 -72.21 30.88 -75.59
CA LEU A 28 -70.76 30.75 -75.37
C LEU A 28 -70.36 31.13 -73.95
N GLU A 29 -70.93 32.21 -73.41
CA GLU A 29 -70.73 32.65 -72.03
C GLU A 29 -71.27 31.60 -71.06
N GLY A 30 -72.51 31.13 -71.25
CA GLY A 30 -73.09 30.07 -70.43
C GLY A 30 -72.31 28.74 -70.50
N PHE A 31 -71.75 28.39 -71.66
CA PHE A 31 -70.87 27.23 -71.80
C PHE A 31 -69.52 27.45 -71.09
N TYR A 32 -68.95 28.65 -71.18
CA TYR A 32 -67.71 28.98 -70.51
C TYR A 32 -67.88 28.90 -68.98
N GLU A 33 -68.82 29.65 -68.41
CA GLU A 33 -69.03 29.77 -66.97
C GLU A 33 -69.53 28.46 -66.33
N LYS A 34 -70.43 27.74 -66.99
CA LYS A 34 -71.08 26.57 -66.37
C LYS A 34 -70.38 25.26 -66.66
N VAL A 35 -69.54 25.19 -67.70
CA VAL A 35 -68.94 23.94 -68.15
C VAL A 35 -67.41 24.01 -68.16
N LEU A 36 -66.83 24.98 -68.86
CA LEU A 36 -65.37 25.05 -69.00
C LEU A 36 -64.69 25.52 -67.72
N GLU A 37 -65.10 26.64 -67.15
CA GLU A 37 -64.48 27.24 -65.97
C GLU A 37 -64.50 26.30 -64.76
N PRO A 38 -65.61 25.63 -64.38
CA PRO A 38 -65.62 24.72 -63.24
C PRO A 38 -64.76 23.47 -63.50
N ARG A 39 -64.71 23.01 -64.75
CA ARG A 39 -63.93 21.83 -65.13
C ARG A 39 -62.43 22.13 -65.13
N ILE A 40 -62.03 23.29 -65.65
CA ILE A 40 -60.63 23.74 -65.63
C ILE A 40 -60.19 23.97 -64.18
N THR A 41 -61.02 24.62 -63.36
CA THR A 41 -60.73 24.85 -61.94
C THR A 41 -60.53 23.53 -61.19
N ARG A 42 -61.45 22.56 -61.34
CA ARG A 42 -61.28 21.21 -60.75
C ARG A 42 -59.99 20.53 -61.21
N LEU A 43 -59.68 20.57 -62.51
CA LEU A 43 -58.47 19.94 -63.03
C LEU A 43 -57.20 20.59 -62.46
N ILE A 44 -57.20 21.91 -62.26
CA ILE A 44 -56.09 22.63 -61.63
C ILE A 44 -55.97 22.22 -60.15
N ASP A 45 -57.07 22.21 -59.40
CA ASP A 45 -57.08 21.85 -57.99
C ASP A 45 -56.65 20.39 -57.76
N GLU A 46 -57.16 19.46 -58.57
CA GLU A 46 -56.80 18.04 -58.54
C GLU A 46 -55.30 17.85 -58.82
N ARG A 47 -54.78 18.51 -59.86
CA ARG A 47 -53.34 18.49 -60.19
C ARG A 47 -52.47 19.07 -59.09
N GLN A 48 -52.90 20.16 -58.46
CA GLN A 48 -52.16 20.80 -57.37
C GLN A 48 -52.14 19.92 -56.13
N MET A 49 -53.29 19.34 -55.75
CA MET A 49 -53.36 18.43 -54.62
C MET A 49 -52.55 17.16 -54.88
N GLU A 50 -52.67 16.55 -56.06
CA GLU A 50 -51.87 15.38 -56.42
C GLU A 50 -50.38 15.69 -56.37
N PHE A 51 -49.93 16.85 -56.89
CA PHE A 51 -48.53 17.27 -56.78
C PHE A 51 -48.10 17.45 -55.33
N TYR A 52 -48.93 18.09 -54.49
CA TYR A 52 -48.60 18.30 -53.08
C TYR A 52 -48.48 16.96 -52.34
N THR A 53 -49.49 16.09 -52.44
CA THR A 53 -49.56 14.82 -51.70
C THR A 53 -48.58 13.77 -52.22
N SER A 54 -48.33 13.71 -53.53
CA SER A 54 -47.44 12.70 -54.11
C SER A 54 -45.97 13.11 -54.09
N TYR A 55 -45.67 14.41 -54.06
CA TYR A 55 -44.31 14.89 -54.25
C TYR A 55 -43.80 15.79 -53.11
N VAL A 56 -44.56 16.82 -52.72
CA VAL A 56 -44.08 17.81 -51.73
C VAL A 56 -44.07 17.21 -50.33
N GLU A 57 -45.20 16.70 -49.88
CA GLU A 57 -45.39 16.17 -48.53
C GLU A 57 -44.44 15.00 -48.21
N PRO A 58 -44.29 13.96 -49.07
CA PRO A 58 -43.38 12.85 -48.79
C PRO A 58 -41.91 13.28 -48.71
N ARG A 59 -41.50 14.27 -49.53
CA ARG A 59 -40.12 14.80 -49.50
C ARG A 59 -39.85 15.60 -48.24
N PHE A 60 -40.81 16.44 -47.83
CA PHE A 60 -40.70 17.18 -46.58
C PHE A 60 -40.63 16.24 -45.37
N GLN A 61 -41.50 15.23 -45.33
CA GLN A 61 -41.48 14.25 -44.25
C GLN A 61 -40.17 13.49 -44.20
N LYS A 62 -39.69 12.98 -45.35
CA LYS A 62 -38.40 12.31 -45.44
C LYS A 62 -37.24 13.19 -44.95
N MET A 63 -37.23 14.47 -45.32
CA MET A 63 -36.19 15.41 -44.87
C MET A 63 -36.23 15.62 -43.34
N ILE A 64 -37.43 15.70 -42.76
CA ILE A 64 -37.60 15.83 -41.30
C ILE A 64 -37.07 14.57 -40.61
N ASP A 65 -37.48 13.39 -41.08
CA ASP A 65 -37.06 12.10 -40.50
C ASP A 65 -35.55 11.92 -40.59
N GLU A 66 -34.95 12.21 -41.75
CA GLU A 66 -33.49 12.15 -41.96
C GLU A 66 -32.75 13.08 -41.00
N ARG A 67 -33.19 14.33 -40.86
CA ARG A 67 -32.55 15.28 -39.92
C ARG A 67 -32.70 14.87 -38.47
N GLN A 68 -33.85 14.31 -38.08
CA GLN A 68 -34.05 13.81 -36.72
C GLN A 68 -33.15 12.63 -36.41
N MET A 69 -33.03 11.68 -37.35
CA MET A 69 -32.15 10.52 -37.19
C MET A 69 -30.67 10.93 -37.20
N GLU A 70 -30.28 11.87 -38.05
CA GLU A 70 -28.91 12.42 -38.06
C GLU A 70 -28.60 13.12 -36.73
N PHE A 71 -29.52 13.94 -36.20
CA PHE A 71 -29.33 14.57 -34.89
C PHE A 71 -29.22 13.53 -33.76
N TYR A 72 -30.07 12.50 -33.76
CA TYR A 72 -30.03 11.47 -32.74
C TYR A 72 -28.70 10.70 -32.77
N THR A 73 -28.32 10.19 -33.95
CA THR A 73 -27.12 9.33 -34.13
C THR A 73 -25.82 10.11 -34.02
N SER A 74 -25.75 11.35 -34.50
CA SER A 74 -24.51 12.15 -34.46
C SER A 74 -24.29 12.88 -33.14
N TYR A 75 -25.37 13.17 -32.38
CA TYR A 75 -25.27 14.04 -31.21
C TYR A 75 -25.80 13.41 -29.93
N VAL A 76 -27.01 12.85 -29.95
CA VAL A 76 -27.66 12.34 -28.73
C VAL A 76 -26.99 11.05 -28.27
N GLU A 77 -26.94 10.05 -29.15
CA GLU A 77 -26.41 8.71 -28.83
C GLU A 77 -24.94 8.75 -28.38
N PRO A 78 -24.01 9.43 -29.07
CA PRO A 78 -22.61 9.49 -28.64
C PRO A 78 -22.42 10.17 -27.28
N ARG A 79 -23.24 11.19 -26.97
CA ARG A 79 -23.17 11.89 -25.67
C ARG A 79 -23.69 11.02 -24.54
N PHE A 80 -24.80 10.30 -24.77
CA PHE A 80 -25.31 9.36 -23.78
C PHE A 80 -24.32 8.22 -23.54
N GLN A 81 -23.75 7.65 -24.59
CA GLN A 81 -22.75 6.59 -24.46
C GLN A 81 -21.54 7.07 -23.67
N LYS A 82 -20.99 8.24 -24.04
CA LYS A 82 -19.87 8.84 -23.33
C LYS A 82 -20.17 9.05 -21.84
N MET A 83 -21.36 9.57 -21.51
CA MET A 83 -21.77 9.77 -20.12
C MET A 83 -21.85 8.44 -19.35
N ILE A 84 -22.35 7.37 -19.97
CA ILE A 84 -22.41 6.03 -19.38
C ILE A 84 -21.00 5.51 -19.12
N ASP A 85 -20.13 5.57 -20.12
CA ASP A 85 -18.74 5.09 -20.03
C ASP A 85 -17.97 5.84 -18.93
N GLU A 86 -18.10 7.17 -18.89
CA GLU A 86 -17.47 8.00 -17.86
C GLU A 86 -17.93 7.62 -16.45
N ARG A 87 -19.25 7.45 -16.24
CA ARG A 87 -19.77 7.04 -14.92
C ARG A 87 -19.34 5.63 -14.53
N GLN A 88 -19.28 4.70 -15.49
CA GLN A 88 -18.82 3.34 -15.23
C GLN A 88 -17.34 3.34 -14.82
N MET A 89 -16.51 4.09 -15.54
CA MET A 89 -15.08 4.21 -15.21
C MET A 89 -14.86 4.91 -13.87
N GLU A 90 -15.58 5.98 -13.58
CA GLU A 90 -15.52 6.67 -12.28
C GLU A 90 -15.93 5.74 -11.14
N PHE A 91 -17.01 4.96 -11.31
CA PHE A 91 -17.42 3.97 -10.33
C PHE A 91 -16.35 2.90 -10.09
N TYR A 92 -15.79 2.35 -11.18
CA TYR A 92 -14.77 1.31 -11.06
C TYR A 92 -13.52 1.83 -10.33
N THR A 93 -12.98 2.96 -10.80
CA THR A 93 -11.74 3.56 -10.26
C THR A 93 -11.91 4.12 -8.85
N SER A 94 -13.06 4.71 -8.53
CA SER A 94 -13.26 5.35 -7.22
C SER A 94 -13.74 4.38 -6.15
N TYR A 95 -14.42 3.29 -6.53
CA TYR A 95 -15.05 2.38 -5.56
C TYR A 95 -14.57 0.94 -5.67
N VAL A 96 -14.56 0.35 -6.86
CA VAL A 96 -14.29 -1.08 -7.03
C VAL A 96 -12.80 -1.37 -6.80
N GLU A 97 -11.94 -0.70 -7.55
CA GLU A 97 -10.49 -0.90 -7.52
C GLU A 97 -9.89 -0.65 -6.13
N PRO A 98 -10.17 0.48 -5.43
CA PRO A 98 -9.60 0.72 -4.10
C PRO A 98 -10.05 -0.30 -3.05
N ARG A 99 -11.30 -0.78 -3.15
CA ARG A 99 -11.83 -1.80 -2.22
C ARG A 99 -11.17 -3.16 -2.46
N PHE A 100 -10.97 -3.55 -3.71
CA PHE A 100 -10.27 -4.78 -4.04
C PHE A 100 -8.81 -4.71 -3.60
N GLN A 101 -8.13 -3.60 -3.86
CA GLN A 101 -6.75 -3.41 -3.44
C GLN A 101 -6.63 -3.50 -1.91
N LYS A 102 -7.48 -2.77 -1.18
CA LYS A 102 -7.51 -2.83 0.28
C LYS A 102 -7.76 -4.26 0.80
N MET A 103 -8.68 -4.99 0.19
CA MET A 103 -8.96 -6.38 0.59
C MET A 103 -7.74 -7.28 0.40
N ILE A 104 -7.00 -7.10 -0.71
CA ILE A 104 -5.76 -7.84 -0.97
C ILE A 104 -4.71 -7.50 0.07
N ASP A 105 -4.49 -6.20 0.32
CA ASP A 105 -3.50 -5.71 1.29
C ASP A 105 -3.81 -6.26 2.69
N ASP A 106 -5.06 -6.12 3.14
CA ASP A 106 -5.53 -6.62 4.45
C ASP A 106 -5.27 -8.14 4.58
N LYS A 107 -5.54 -8.92 3.53
CA LYS A 107 -5.33 -10.38 3.52
C LYS A 107 -3.85 -10.76 3.53
N GLN A 108 -3.01 -10.01 2.83
CA GLN A 108 -1.56 -10.21 2.85
C GLN A 108 -0.99 -9.91 4.23
N THR A 109 -1.38 -8.80 4.84
CA THR A 109 -0.96 -8.45 6.21
C THR A 109 -1.42 -9.49 7.21
N GLU A 110 -2.69 -9.91 7.17
CA GLU A 110 -3.22 -10.96 8.06
C GLU A 110 -2.43 -12.27 7.92
N PHE A 111 -2.07 -12.67 6.69
CA PHE A 111 -1.26 -13.87 6.46
C PHE A 111 0.16 -13.73 7.03
N LEU A 112 0.83 -12.60 6.79
CA LEU A 112 2.17 -12.35 7.31
C LEU A 112 2.19 -12.38 8.84
N ASP A 113 1.27 -11.67 9.47
CA ASP A 113 1.20 -11.52 10.93
C ASP A 113 0.78 -12.81 11.63
N SER A 114 -0.16 -13.57 11.05
CA SER A 114 -0.71 -14.77 11.70
C SER A 114 0.09 -16.03 11.42
N GLN A 115 0.69 -16.15 10.23
CA GLN A 115 1.35 -17.38 9.79
C GLN A 115 2.86 -17.26 9.73
N VAL A 116 3.39 -16.19 9.14
CA VAL A 116 4.81 -16.09 8.83
C VAL A 116 5.59 -15.63 10.06
N GLU A 117 5.21 -14.49 10.64
CA GLU A 117 5.93 -13.87 11.75
C GLU A 117 6.07 -14.80 12.96
N PRO A 118 5.02 -15.49 13.45
CA PRO A 118 5.14 -16.35 14.63
C PRO A 118 6.04 -17.56 14.39
N ARG A 119 6.02 -18.11 13.16
CA ARG A 119 6.87 -19.25 12.79
C ARG A 119 8.33 -18.81 12.71
N PHE A 120 8.58 -17.66 12.10
CA PHE A 120 9.92 -17.10 11.99
C PHE A 120 10.51 -16.76 13.36
N GLN A 121 9.75 -16.10 14.24
CA GLN A 121 10.18 -15.83 15.61
C GLN A 121 10.44 -17.10 16.40
N LYS A 122 9.58 -18.12 16.27
CA LYS A 122 9.79 -19.41 16.92
C LYS A 122 11.09 -20.06 16.44
N MET A 123 11.33 -20.06 15.14
CA MET A 123 12.56 -20.61 14.55
C MET A 123 13.79 -19.88 15.10
N LEU A 124 13.78 -18.54 15.08
CA LEU A 124 14.89 -17.75 15.61
C LEU A 124 15.15 -18.01 17.09
N ARG A 125 14.10 -18.08 17.91
CA ARG A 125 14.24 -18.41 19.34
C ARG A 125 14.91 -19.77 19.55
N VAL A 126 14.48 -20.78 18.81
CA VAL A 126 15.05 -22.14 18.92
C VAL A 126 16.50 -22.14 18.46
N GLN A 127 16.81 -21.54 17.31
CA GLN A 127 18.17 -21.53 16.77
C GLN A 127 19.14 -20.72 17.61
N LEU A 128 18.71 -19.59 18.16
CA LEU A 128 19.56 -18.77 19.04
C LEU A 128 19.78 -19.45 20.39
N ALA A 129 18.74 -20.08 20.96
CA ALA A 129 18.88 -20.83 22.20
C ALA A 129 19.85 -22.01 22.01
N SER A 130 19.67 -22.83 20.96
CA SER A 130 20.59 -23.94 20.70
C SER A 130 22.00 -23.46 20.41
N PHE A 131 22.16 -22.35 19.68
CA PHE A 131 23.50 -21.80 19.45
C PHE A 131 24.18 -21.34 20.74
N TYR A 132 23.43 -20.74 21.67
CA TYR A 132 23.97 -20.35 22.96
C TYR A 132 24.37 -21.58 23.79
N ASP A 133 23.44 -22.51 23.96
CA ASP A 133 23.59 -23.71 24.80
C ASP A 133 24.66 -24.67 24.25
N ASP A 134 24.69 -24.88 22.93
CA ASP A 134 25.58 -25.88 22.31
C ASP A 134 27.00 -25.33 22.05
N TYR A 135 27.15 -24.02 21.92
CA TYR A 135 28.40 -23.43 21.43
C TYR A 135 28.99 -22.35 22.35
N ILE A 136 28.17 -21.43 22.85
CA ILE A 136 28.67 -20.29 23.63
C ILE A 136 28.95 -20.73 25.07
N GLU A 137 27.95 -21.32 25.73
CA GLU A 137 28.04 -21.71 27.13
C GLU A 137 29.20 -22.68 27.41
N PRO A 138 29.37 -23.80 26.67
CA PRO A 138 30.45 -24.75 26.96
C PRO A 138 31.84 -24.13 26.78
N ARG A 139 32.01 -23.25 25.79
CA ARG A 139 33.29 -22.60 25.52
C ARG A 139 33.67 -21.58 26.60
N ILE A 140 32.68 -20.90 27.16
CA ILE A 140 32.91 -19.98 28.27
C ILE A 140 33.24 -20.78 29.53
N ASP A 141 32.45 -21.81 29.82
CA ASP A 141 32.64 -22.68 30.98
C ASP A 141 33.99 -23.39 30.96
N ASP A 142 34.42 -23.92 29.81
CA ASP A 142 35.74 -24.54 29.65
C ASP A 142 36.85 -23.54 29.93
N LYS A 143 36.78 -22.34 29.34
CA LYS A 143 37.80 -21.31 29.53
C LYS A 143 37.88 -20.82 30.97
N ILE A 144 36.74 -20.59 31.61
CA ILE A 144 36.68 -20.18 33.02
C ILE A 144 37.22 -21.31 33.91
N SER A 145 36.83 -22.55 33.65
CA SER A 145 37.27 -23.71 34.42
C SER A 145 38.79 -23.89 34.34
N ILE A 146 39.38 -23.77 33.15
CA ILE A 146 40.83 -23.81 32.95
C ILE A 146 41.51 -22.68 33.72
N ALA A 147 41.05 -21.44 33.55
CA ALA A 147 41.65 -20.29 34.22
C ALA A 147 41.58 -20.39 35.75
N LEU A 148 40.46 -20.88 36.30
CA LEU A 148 40.31 -21.11 37.74
C LEU A 148 41.22 -22.24 38.23
N GLN A 149 41.39 -23.30 37.45
CA GLN A 149 42.29 -24.40 37.79
C GLN A 149 43.75 -23.96 37.80
N GLU A 150 44.17 -23.18 36.80
CA GLU A 150 45.52 -22.60 36.73
C GLU A 150 45.77 -21.68 37.92
N PHE A 151 44.85 -20.75 38.21
CA PHE A 151 44.96 -19.85 39.35
C PHE A 151 45.05 -20.61 40.68
N ARG A 152 44.20 -21.63 40.88
CA ARG A 152 44.23 -22.46 42.08
C ARG A 152 45.57 -23.18 42.23
N SER A 153 46.10 -23.70 41.14
CA SER A 153 47.39 -24.40 41.13
C SER A 153 48.54 -23.45 41.47
N GLU A 154 48.54 -22.24 40.91
CA GLU A 154 49.51 -21.19 41.24
C GLU A 154 49.44 -20.81 42.73
N MET A 155 48.23 -20.58 43.26
CA MET A 155 48.04 -20.21 44.65
C MET A 155 48.52 -21.32 45.60
N ASN A 156 48.24 -22.59 45.29
CA ASN A 156 48.71 -23.71 46.09
C ASN A 156 50.25 -23.74 46.15
N MET A 157 50.94 -23.58 45.01
CA MET A 157 52.42 -23.51 44.99
C MET A 157 52.95 -22.37 45.85
N ARG A 158 52.33 -21.18 45.77
CA ARG A 158 52.73 -20.03 46.59
C ARG A 158 52.51 -20.28 48.09
N PHE A 159 51.40 -20.93 48.45
CA PHE A 159 51.14 -21.29 49.84
C PHE A 159 52.16 -22.31 50.36
N ASP A 160 52.50 -23.33 49.57
CA ASP A 160 53.52 -24.32 49.93
C ASP A 160 54.89 -23.65 50.19
N ASP A 161 55.28 -22.70 49.33
CA ASP A 161 56.51 -21.93 49.52
C ASP A 161 56.46 -21.04 50.77
N LEU A 162 55.31 -20.44 51.07
CA LEU A 162 55.12 -19.65 52.30
C LEU A 162 55.19 -20.54 53.55
N TYR A 163 54.59 -21.73 53.51
CA TYR A 163 54.66 -22.67 54.62
C TYR A 163 56.10 -23.12 54.88
N LYS A 164 56.88 -23.44 53.85
CA LYS A 164 58.31 -23.77 54.01
C LYS A 164 59.10 -22.62 54.64
N LYS A 165 58.90 -21.39 54.18
CA LYS A 165 59.56 -20.21 54.77
C LYS A 165 59.17 -20.00 56.23
N PHE A 166 57.90 -20.27 56.58
CA PHE A 166 57.44 -20.18 57.96
C PHE A 166 58.07 -21.26 58.83
N GLU A 167 58.17 -22.50 58.33
CA GLU A 167 58.88 -23.59 59.01
C GLU A 167 60.36 -23.24 59.25
N ASP A 168 61.07 -22.76 58.22
CA ASP A 168 62.47 -22.33 58.33
C ASP A 168 62.63 -21.24 59.40
N LEU A 169 61.77 -20.21 59.38
CA LEU A 169 61.80 -19.12 60.35
C LEU A 169 61.51 -19.61 61.78
N GLN A 170 60.58 -20.55 61.92
CA GLN A 170 60.27 -21.16 63.22
C GLN A 170 61.48 -21.94 63.76
N GLN A 171 62.20 -22.67 62.91
CA GLN A 171 63.42 -23.38 63.30
C GLN A 171 64.54 -22.42 63.71
N GLU A 172 64.74 -21.34 62.95
CA GLU A 172 65.73 -20.30 63.28
C GLU A 172 65.42 -19.62 64.62
N TYR A 173 64.14 -19.34 64.90
CA TYR A 173 63.70 -18.81 66.18
C TYR A 173 64.01 -19.78 67.34
N ILE A 174 63.69 -21.07 67.19
CA ILE A 174 63.99 -22.09 68.20
C ILE A 174 65.50 -22.16 68.47
N PHE A 175 66.31 -22.19 67.41
CA PHE A 175 67.77 -22.23 67.50
C PHE A 175 68.33 -21.00 68.20
N SER A 176 67.88 -19.80 67.81
CA SER A 176 68.29 -18.53 68.41
C SER A 176 67.91 -18.45 69.88
N ASN A 177 66.71 -18.88 70.24
CA ASN A 177 66.25 -18.91 71.64
C ASN A 177 67.11 -19.87 72.49
N HIS A 178 67.46 -21.05 71.96
CA HIS A 178 68.39 -21.95 72.63
C HIS A 178 69.80 -21.35 72.78
N HIS A 179 70.29 -20.62 71.78
CA HIS A 179 71.54 -19.88 71.87
C HIS A 179 71.53 -18.78 72.94
N LEU A 180 70.45 -18.00 73.02
CA LEU A 180 70.27 -16.97 74.05
C LEU A 180 70.30 -17.58 75.45
N ARG A 181 69.54 -18.65 75.70
CA ARG A 181 69.55 -19.36 76.99
C ARG A 181 70.94 -19.84 77.39
N ARG A 182 71.74 -20.33 76.43
CA ARG A 182 73.13 -20.74 76.70
C ARG A 182 74.01 -19.54 77.05
N LEU A 183 73.82 -18.40 76.39
CA LEU A 183 74.54 -17.17 76.72
C LEU A 183 74.16 -16.66 78.11
N ASP A 184 72.87 -16.66 78.46
CA ASP A 184 72.38 -16.26 79.79
C ASP A 184 73.04 -17.09 80.90
N LEU A 185 73.07 -18.42 80.75
CA LEU A 185 73.74 -19.32 81.71
C LEU A 185 75.25 -19.05 81.82
N ARG A 186 75.92 -18.76 80.69
CA ARG A 186 77.34 -18.41 80.69
C ARG A 186 77.57 -17.07 81.39
N LEU A 187 76.69 -16.09 81.17
CA LEU A 187 76.78 -14.76 81.73
C LEU A 187 76.56 -14.80 83.25
N GLU A 188 75.56 -15.54 83.72
CA GLU A 188 75.33 -15.82 85.14
C GLU A 188 76.56 -16.48 85.79
N GLY A 189 77.20 -17.42 85.09
CA GLY A 189 78.46 -18.04 85.54
C GLY A 189 79.61 -17.03 85.64
N VAL A 190 79.73 -16.10 84.70
CA VAL A 190 80.72 -15.01 84.75
C VAL A 190 80.43 -14.05 85.90
N GLU A 191 79.18 -13.66 86.12
CA GLU A 191 78.75 -12.80 87.23
C GLU A 191 79.08 -13.43 88.60
N LYS A 192 78.83 -14.73 88.76
CA LYS A 192 79.24 -15.48 89.97
C LYS A 192 80.75 -15.45 90.19
N ARG A 193 81.55 -15.61 89.12
CA ARG A 193 83.01 -15.52 89.21
C ARG A 193 83.49 -14.10 89.54
N LEU A 194 82.88 -13.08 88.94
CA LEU A 194 83.19 -11.67 89.22
C LEU A 194 82.87 -11.31 90.67
N SER A 195 81.68 -11.66 91.17
CA SER A 195 81.31 -11.41 92.57
C SER A 195 82.25 -12.11 93.57
N LEU A 196 82.73 -13.32 93.28
CA LEU A 196 83.78 -13.98 94.06
C LEU A 196 85.09 -13.18 94.07
N VAL A 197 85.53 -12.70 92.91
CA VAL A 197 86.74 -11.88 92.78
C VAL A 197 86.57 -10.54 93.50
N GLU A 198 85.45 -9.85 93.34
CA GLU A 198 85.14 -8.60 94.04
C GLU A 198 85.13 -8.79 95.56
N ASN A 199 84.52 -9.87 96.06
CA ASN A 199 84.54 -10.21 97.48
C ASN A 199 85.97 -10.49 97.97
N HIS A 200 86.79 -11.16 97.16
CA HIS A 200 88.20 -11.38 97.48
C HIS A 200 88.99 -10.06 97.52
N LEU A 201 88.80 -9.17 96.55
CA LEU A 201 89.40 -7.83 96.52
C LEU A 201 88.94 -6.96 97.69
N ARG A 202 87.66 -7.02 98.10
CA ARG A 202 87.15 -6.33 99.30
C ARG A 202 87.82 -6.83 100.58
N ARG A 203 88.10 -8.13 100.69
CA ARG A 203 88.84 -8.72 101.83
C ARG A 203 90.32 -8.35 101.84
N LEU A 204 90.91 -8.14 100.66
CA LEU A 204 92.30 -7.69 100.50
C LEU A 204 92.46 -6.17 100.64
N LYS A 205 91.36 -5.40 100.61
CA LYS A 205 91.39 -3.97 100.87
C LYS A 205 91.56 -3.77 102.38
N PRO A 206 92.69 -3.22 102.86
CA PRO A 206 92.86 -2.93 104.28
C PRO A 206 91.81 -1.91 104.72
N PRO A 207 91.40 -1.89 106.00
CA PRO A 207 90.62 -0.79 106.52
C PRO A 207 91.41 0.51 106.31
N LEU A 208 90.79 1.48 105.62
CA LEU A 208 91.15 2.88 105.75
C LEU A 208 90.71 3.31 107.15
N ASN A 209 91.46 2.90 108.16
CA ASN A 209 91.39 3.49 109.49
C ASN A 209 92.71 4.22 109.74
N SER A 210 92.58 5.54 109.75
CA SER A 210 93.14 6.43 110.78
C SER A 210 93.33 5.75 112.13
#